data_AF-A0A7Y1XI14-F1
#
_entry.id   AF-A0A7Y1XI14-F1
#
_cell.length_a   1.000
_cell.length_b   1.000
_cell.length_c   1.000
_cell.angle_alpha   90.00
_cell.angle_beta   90.00
_cell.angle_gamma   90.00
#
_symmetry.space_group_name_H-M   'P 1'
#
loop_
_entity.id
_entity.type
_entity.pdbx_description
1 polymer ?
#
loop_
_entity_poly.entity_id
_entity_poly.type
_entity_poly.pdbx_seq_one_letter_code
_entity_poly.pdbx_strand_id
1 'polypeptide(L)'
;MPDADPKSLRATVDQLKQKLGSGVVVLAATGGDKIALVAGVTDDLTAQLRAGDIIKSLAAAVGGKGGGKPQFAQGGGVDTAALPAALQQAREQAVAAIR
;
A
#
# COMPACT_ATOMS: atom_id res chain seq x y z
N MET A 1 10.38 -3.34 -4.13
CA MET A 1 11.37 -4.26 -3.56
C MET A 1 11.36 -5.55 -4.38
N PRO A 2 12.39 -5.84 -5.18
CA PRO A 2 12.43 -7.10 -5.93
C PRO A 2 12.35 -8.29 -4.97
N ASP A 3 11.50 -9.27 -5.27
CA ASP A 3 11.44 -10.58 -4.61
C ASP A 3 11.22 -10.57 -3.09
N ALA A 4 10.70 -9.48 -2.52
CA ALA A 4 10.35 -9.42 -1.11
C ALA A 4 9.07 -10.22 -0.84
N ASP A 5 9.10 -11.09 0.17
CA ASP A 5 7.94 -11.88 0.58
C ASP A 5 6.92 -11.03 1.39
N PRO A 6 5.65 -11.47 1.47
CA PRO A 6 4.59 -10.72 2.16
C PRO A 6 4.87 -10.45 3.66
N LYS A 7 5.57 -11.36 4.35
CA LYS A 7 5.89 -11.19 5.78
C LYS A 7 6.94 -10.10 5.96
N SER A 8 7.95 -10.08 5.10
CA SER A 8 8.98 -9.03 5.10
C SER A 8 8.37 -7.66 4.80
N LEU A 9 7.50 -7.57 3.79
CA LEU A 9 6.76 -6.34 3.46
C LEU A 9 5.94 -5.82 4.63
N ARG A 10 5.17 -6.70 5.30
CA ARG A 10 4.40 -6.33 6.48
C ARG A 10 5.29 -5.79 7.60
N ALA A 11 6.38 -6.49 7.92
CA ALA A 11 7.31 -6.07 8.96
C ALA A 11 7.93 -4.70 8.65
N THR A 12 8.29 -4.43 7.40
CA THR A 12 8.80 -3.12 6.96
C THR A 12 7.74 -2.03 7.11
N VAL A 13 6.49 -2.27 6.72
CA VAL A 13 5.39 -1.31 6.92
C VAL A 13 5.22 -0.98 8.40
N ASP A 14 5.18 -1.99 9.27
CA ASP A 14 5.00 -1.78 10.72
C ASP A 14 6.17 -0.98 11.32
N GLN A 15 7.42 -1.31 10.94
CA GLN A 15 8.61 -0.56 11.38
C GLN A 15 8.60 0.89 10.91
N LEU A 16 8.20 1.14 9.66
CA LEU A 16 8.14 2.50 9.10
C LEU A 16 7.05 3.32 9.81
N LYS A 17 5.87 2.75 10.05
CA LYS A 17 4.81 3.42 10.81
C LYS A 17 5.28 3.81 12.22
N GLN A 18 5.95 2.89 12.92
CA GLN A 18 6.49 3.17 14.26
C GLN A 18 7.49 4.32 14.26
N LYS A 19 8.36 4.41 13.25
CA LYS A 19 9.34 5.49 13.12
C LYS A 19 8.72 6.84 12.75
N LEU A 20 7.65 6.84 11.96
CA LEU A 20 6.95 8.06 11.54
C LEU A 20 6.08 8.65 12.65
N GLY A 21 5.59 7.83 13.59
CA GLY A 21 4.64 8.24 14.63
C GLY A 21 3.22 8.41 14.09
N SER A 22 3.04 9.28 13.09
CA SER A 22 1.80 9.45 12.32
C SER A 22 2.11 9.43 10.83
N GLY A 23 1.34 8.67 10.04
CA GLY A 23 1.49 8.66 8.60
C GLY A 23 0.91 7.45 7.88
N VAL A 24 1.14 7.45 6.57
CA VAL A 24 0.72 6.41 5.64
C VAL A 24 1.96 5.84 4.97
N VAL A 25 2.06 4.52 4.93
CA VAL A 25 3.14 3.78 4.27
C VAL A 25 2.52 2.87 3.22
N VAL A 26 3.01 2.94 1.98
CA VAL A 26 2.64 2.05 0.89
C VAL A 26 3.91 1.45 0.30
N LEU A 27 3.99 0.12 0.23
CA LEU A 27 5.11 -0.59 -0.38
C LEU A 27 4.61 -1.54 -1.46
N ALA A 28 5.45 -1.70 -2.48
CA ALA A 28 5.27 -2.68 -3.53
C ALA A 28 6.52 -3.57 -3.67
N ALA A 29 6.30 -4.85 -3.87
CA ALA A 29 7.32 -5.79 -4.32
C ALA A 29 6.97 -6.36 -5.69
N THR A 30 7.98 -6.54 -6.52
CA THR A 30 7.84 -7.14 -7.86
C THR A 30 8.65 -8.43 -7.89
N GLY A 31 8.08 -9.50 -8.41
CA GLY A 31 8.76 -10.79 -8.55
C GLY A 31 8.18 -11.54 -9.74
N GLY A 32 9.00 -11.76 -10.77
CA GLY A 32 8.51 -12.16 -12.10
C GLY A 32 7.40 -11.22 -12.59
N ASP A 33 6.27 -11.79 -12.99
CA ASP A 33 5.10 -11.05 -13.50
C ASP A 33 4.09 -10.68 -12.39
N LYS A 34 4.49 -10.75 -11.12
CA LYS A 34 3.60 -10.49 -9.99
C LYS A 34 4.04 -9.28 -9.20
N ILE A 35 3.05 -8.57 -8.69
CA ILE A 35 3.19 -7.45 -7.77
C ILE A 35 2.53 -7.84 -6.45
N ALA A 36 3.25 -7.67 -5.35
CA ALA A 36 2.69 -7.68 -4.01
C ALA A 36 2.60 -6.25 -3.49
N LEU A 37 1.47 -5.88 -2.92
CA LEU A 37 1.18 -4.55 -2.41
C LEU A 37 0.82 -4.65 -0.93
N VAL A 38 1.35 -3.73 -0.12
CA VAL A 38 0.93 -3.54 1.27
C VAL A 38 0.80 -2.05 1.58
N ALA A 39 -0.20 -1.72 2.38
CA ALA A 39 -0.38 -0.38 2.90
C ALA A 39 -0.61 -0.44 4.40
N GLY A 40 -0.06 0.52 5.12
CA GLY A 40 -0.29 0.73 6.54
C GLY A 40 -0.61 2.19 6.81
N VAL A 41 -1.63 2.41 7.64
CA VAL A 41 -2.06 3.74 8.10
C VAL A 41 -2.01 3.75 9.62
N THR A 42 -1.41 4.76 10.23
CA THR A 42 -1.39 4.92 11.69
C THR A 42 -2.80 5.18 12.23
N ASP A 43 -3.07 4.75 13.46
CA ASP A 43 -4.45 4.65 13.98
C ASP A 43 -5.17 6.01 14.01
N ASP A 44 -4.43 7.09 14.27
CA ASP A 44 -4.90 8.48 14.27
C ASP A 44 -5.44 8.96 12.91
N LEU A 45 -5.01 8.33 11.81
CA LEU A 45 -5.41 8.70 10.45
C LEU A 45 -6.49 7.77 9.88
N THR A 46 -6.79 6.64 10.52
CA THR A 46 -7.69 5.61 9.97
C THR A 46 -9.15 6.05 9.78
N ALA A 47 -9.57 7.11 10.47
CA ALA A 47 -10.88 7.73 10.29
C ALA A 47 -10.96 8.57 9.01
N GLN A 48 -9.83 9.13 8.55
CA GLN A 48 -9.74 9.98 7.36
C GLN A 48 -9.39 9.17 6.11
N LEU A 49 -8.51 8.18 6.28
CA LEU A 49 -8.03 7.33 5.18
C LEU A 49 -7.81 5.90 5.65
N ARG A 50 -8.35 4.92 4.93
CA ARG A 50 -8.20 3.50 5.26
C ARG A 50 -7.23 2.80 4.32
N ALA A 51 -6.33 2.00 4.87
CA ALA A 51 -5.38 1.20 4.10
C ALA A 51 -6.08 0.30 3.07
N GLY A 52 -7.24 -0.26 3.43
CA GLY A 52 -8.06 -1.08 2.54
C GLY A 52 -8.51 -0.36 1.28
N ASP A 53 -8.80 0.94 1.37
CA ASP A 53 -9.28 1.72 0.22
C ASP A 53 -8.13 2.09 -0.71
N ILE A 54 -6.97 2.46 -0.15
CA ILE A 54 -5.71 2.64 -0.90
C ILE A 54 -5.40 1.36 -1.69
N ILE A 55 -5.37 0.21 -1.03
CA ILE A 55 -5.00 -1.06 -1.66
C ILE A 55 -6.00 -1.51 -2.72
N LYS A 56 -7.31 -1.31 -2.53
CA LYS A 56 -8.31 -1.60 -3.56
C LYS A 56 -8.04 -0.78 -4.82
N SER A 57 -7.84 0.53 -4.66
CA SER A 57 -7.55 1.44 -5.78
C SER A 57 -6.26 1.05 -6.48
N LEU A 58 -5.20 0.79 -5.71
CA LEU A 58 -3.87 0.46 -6.22
C LEU A 58 -3.85 -0.86 -6.96
N ALA A 59 -4.43 -1.90 -6.36
CA ALA A 59 -4.47 -3.24 -6.93
C ALA A 59 -5.29 -3.26 -8.22
N ALA A 60 -6.42 -2.53 -8.27
CA ALA A 60 -7.20 -2.40 -9.49
C ALA A 60 -6.40 -1.75 -10.63
N ALA A 61 -5.63 -0.70 -10.34
CA ALA A 61 -4.79 -0.01 -11.32
C ALA A 61 -3.68 -0.90 -11.91
N VAL A 62 -3.22 -1.91 -11.16
CA VAL A 62 -2.21 -2.88 -11.63
C VAL A 62 -2.81 -4.24 -12.04
N GLY A 63 -4.10 -4.27 -12.39
CA GLY A 63 -4.76 -5.45 -12.94
C GLY A 63 -5.00 -6.57 -11.91
N GLY A 64 -5.22 -6.22 -10.65
CA GLY A 64 -5.41 -7.19 -9.57
C GLY A 64 -6.44 -6.77 -8.52
N LYS A 65 -6.29 -7.32 -7.32
CA LYS A 65 -7.26 -7.18 -6.22
C LYS A 65 -6.56 -7.08 -4.88
N GLY A 66 -7.25 -6.50 -3.90
CA GLY A 66 -6.75 -6.39 -2.55
C GLY A 66 -7.81 -5.90 -1.56
N GLY A 67 -7.41 -5.86 -0.29
CA GLY A 67 -8.27 -5.41 0.79
C GLY A 67 -7.60 -5.59 2.15
N GLY A 68 -8.31 -5.22 3.20
CA GLY A 68 -7.81 -5.36 4.56
C GLY A 68 -8.56 -4.47 5.54
N LYS A 69 -7.94 -4.28 6.70
CA LYS A 69 -8.47 -3.46 7.79
C LYS A 69 -8.06 -1.99 7.60
N PRO A 70 -8.67 -1.04 8.33
CA PRO A 70 -8.32 0.38 8.22
C PRO A 70 -6.83 0.70 8.40
N GLN A 71 -6.15 0.03 9.33
CA GLN A 71 -4.75 0.27 9.68
C GLN A 71 -3.74 -0.50 8.83
N PHE A 72 -4.19 -1.55 8.14
CA PHE A 72 -3.35 -2.42 7.31
C PHE A 72 -4.15 -3.15 6.25
N ALA A 73 -3.63 -3.14 5.02
CA ALA A 73 -4.20 -3.90 3.93
C ALA A 73 -3.12 -4.45 3.00
N GLN A 74 -3.50 -5.46 2.22
CA GLN A 74 -2.64 -6.13 1.28
C GLN A 74 -3.37 -6.48 -0.01
N GLY A 75 -2.63 -6.57 -1.10
CA GLY A 75 -3.16 -6.92 -2.40
C GLY A 75 -2.04 -7.30 -3.37
N GLY A 76 -2.40 -7.40 -4.63
CA GLY A 76 -1.44 -7.65 -5.68
C GLY A 76 -2.05 -7.48 -7.05
N GLY A 77 -1.22 -7.60 -8.06
CA GLY A 77 -1.57 -7.51 -9.48
C GLY A 77 -0.45 -8.04 -10.35
N VAL A 78 -0.54 -7.78 -11.65
CA VAL A 78 0.39 -8.32 -12.65
C VAL A 78 0.92 -7.26 -13.62
N ASP A 79 0.30 -6.08 -13.69
CA ASP A 79 0.73 -5.01 -14.58
C ASP A 79 1.84 -4.17 -13.93
N THR A 80 3.08 -4.63 -14.09
CA THR A 80 4.27 -3.96 -13.57
C THR A 80 4.55 -2.62 -14.24
N ALA A 81 4.06 -2.43 -15.47
CA ALA A 81 4.19 -1.17 -16.20
C ALA A 81 3.28 -0.07 -15.64
N ALA A 82 2.10 -0.43 -15.13
CA ALA A 82 1.18 0.49 -14.47
C ALA A 82 1.60 0.88 -13.03
N LEU A 83 2.50 0.12 -12.41
CA LEU A 83 2.87 0.28 -11.00
C LEU A 83 3.36 1.70 -10.62
N PRO A 84 4.24 2.37 -11.39
CA PRO A 84 4.69 3.72 -11.05
C PRO A 84 3.54 4.74 -10.99
N ALA A 85 2.64 4.69 -11.97
CA ALA A 85 1.47 5.58 -12.01
C ALA A 85 0.50 5.27 -10.86
N ALA A 86 0.27 3.99 -10.57
CA ALA A 86 -0.55 3.56 -9.45
C ALA A 86 -0.01 4.10 -8.12
N LEU A 87 1.30 3.96 -7.85
CA LEU A 87 1.92 4.47 -6.62
C LEU A 87 1.78 6.00 -6.47
N GLN A 88 1.91 6.74 -7.58
CA GLN A 88 1.69 8.18 -7.58
C GLN A 88 0.23 8.53 -7.22
N GLN A 89 -0.75 7.81 -7.76
CA GLN A 89 -2.16 7.98 -7.41
C GLN A 89 -2.43 7.69 -5.92
N ALA A 90 -1.87 6.63 -5.34
CA ALA A 90 -2.00 6.35 -3.90
C ALA A 90 -1.43 7.49 -3.04
N ARG A 91 -0.29 8.06 -3.44
CA ARG A 91 0.31 9.19 -2.74
C ARG A 91 -0.60 10.41 -2.79
N GLU A 92 -1.18 10.71 -3.95
CA GLU A 92 -2.12 11.83 -4.11
C GLU A 92 -3.38 11.65 -3.26
N GLN A 93 -3.96 10.45 -3.26
CA GLN A 93 -5.08 10.09 -2.38
C GLN A 93 -4.73 10.31 -0.91
N ALA A 94 -3.55 9.87 -0.47
CA ALA A 94 -3.11 10.04 0.91
C ALA A 94 -2.91 11.52 1.28
N VAL A 95 -2.26 12.29 0.42
CA VAL A 95 -2.05 13.72 0.63
C VAL A 95 -3.36 14.50 0.64
N ALA A 96 -4.33 14.14 -0.21
CA ALA A 96 -5.63 14.80 -0.24
C ALA A 96 -6.47 14.50 1.02
N ALA A 97 -6.34 13.31 1.59
CA ALA A 97 -7.16 12.87 2.72
C ALA A 97 -6.67 13.35 4.09
N ILE A 98 -5.38 13.70 4.23
CA ILE A 98 -4.72 14.02 5.52
C ILE A 98 -4.33 15.51 5.62
N ARG A 99 -4.85 16.35 4.74
CA ARG A 99 -4.64 17.81 4.75
C ARG A 99 -5.61 18.53 5.68
#